data_AF-A0A554KCB2-F1
#
_entry.id   AF-A0A554KCB2-F1
#
_cell.length_a   1.000
_cell.length_b   1.000
_cell.length_c   1.000
_cell.angle_alpha   90.00
_cell.angle_beta   90.00
_cell.angle_gamma   90.00
#
_symmetry.space_group_name_H-M   'P 1'
#
loop_
_entity.id
_entity.type
_entity.pdbx_description
1 polymer ?
#
loop_
_entity_poly.entity_id
_entity_poly.type
_entity_poly.pdbx_seq_one_letter_code
_entity_poly.pdbx_strand_id
1 'polypeptide(L)'
;MQRKMVEKKQRMTLDKLAMITQQQFLDIQEIMATKEDLKYFATKEDLKYFATKEDLKYFATKEDLKYFATKEDLNQQREDIIQDVRLMHADVIQSNDKVITKLDILLKEHAAHTMAHKRIDGTLFEHNKRIKKIEEKVI
;
A
#
# COMPACT_ATOMS: atom_id res chain seq x y z
N MET A 1 104.33 4.23 23.20
CA MET A 1 103.57 4.03 21.95
C MET A 1 102.06 3.80 22.13
N GLN A 2 101.51 3.58 23.33
CA GLN A 2 100.05 3.31 23.48
C GLN A 2 99.19 4.51 23.90
N ARG A 3 99.72 5.54 24.60
CA ARG A 3 98.89 6.70 25.05
C ARG A 3 98.41 7.63 23.92
N LYS A 4 99.21 7.86 22.88
CA LYS A 4 98.81 8.67 21.71
C LYS A 4 97.88 7.93 20.72
N MET A 5 97.76 6.60 20.85
CA MET A 5 96.84 5.81 20.03
C MET A 5 95.45 5.63 20.66
N VAL A 6 95.32 5.91 21.97
CA VAL A 6 94.04 5.82 22.69
C VAL A 6 93.21 7.12 22.60
N GLU A 7 93.83 8.29 22.42
CA GLU A 7 93.09 9.55 22.18
C GLU A 7 92.46 9.63 20.78
N LYS A 8 92.88 8.76 19.86
CA LYS A 8 92.21 8.56 18.55
C LYS A 8 90.90 7.76 18.68
N LYS A 9 90.48 7.44 19.91
CA LYS A 9 89.18 6.86 20.24
C LYS A 9 88.29 7.99 20.78
N GLN A 10 87.44 8.52 19.89
CA GLN A 10 86.25 9.33 20.21
C GLN A 10 86.48 10.68 20.94
N ARG A 11 87.11 11.64 20.27
CA ARG A 11 86.63 13.04 20.38
C ARG A 11 86.01 13.42 19.04
N MET A 12 84.68 13.45 18.99
CA MET A 12 84.01 14.17 17.91
C MET A 12 84.53 15.61 17.94
N THR A 13 85.04 16.10 16.82
CA THR A 13 85.31 17.53 16.69
C THR A 13 83.99 18.27 16.87
N LEU A 14 84.00 19.46 17.47
CA LEU A 14 82.80 20.29 17.65
C LEU A 14 82.02 20.42 16.32
N ASP A 15 82.74 20.49 15.20
CA ASP A 15 82.18 20.54 13.85
C ASP A 15 81.39 19.28 13.46
N LYS A 16 81.87 18.08 13.84
CA LYS A 16 81.15 16.82 13.59
C LYS A 16 79.88 16.74 14.43
N LEU A 17 79.94 17.21 15.67
CA LEU A 17 78.76 17.26 16.54
C LEU A 17 77.72 18.22 15.96
N ALA A 18 78.15 19.40 15.53
CA ALA A 18 77.30 20.40 14.88
C ALA A 18 76.64 19.89 13.59
N MET A 19 77.40 19.18 12.73
CA MET A 19 76.85 18.54 11.53
C MET A 19 75.80 17.49 11.86
N ILE A 20 76.06 16.62 12.84
CA ILE A 20 75.10 15.57 13.23
C ILE A 20 73.82 16.20 13.78
N THR A 21 73.92 17.26 14.59
CA THR A 21 72.74 17.96 15.13
C THR A 21 71.96 18.70 14.05
N GLN A 22 72.63 19.34 13.07
CA GLN A 22 71.96 19.95 11.92
C GLN A 22 71.26 18.92 11.04
N GLN A 23 71.90 17.78 10.79
CA GLN A 23 71.29 16.69 10.03
C GLN A 23 70.04 16.16 10.72
N GLN A 24 70.12 15.90 12.03
CA GLN A 24 68.96 15.47 12.82
C GLN A 24 67.81 16.49 12.80
N PHE A 25 68.12 17.79 12.77
CA PHE A 25 67.11 18.84 12.65
C PHE A 25 66.43 18.85 11.27
N LEU A 26 67.20 18.68 10.20
CA LEU A 26 66.67 18.58 8.83
C LEU A 26 65.79 17.34 8.66
N ASP A 27 66.23 16.19 9.19
CA ASP A 27 65.46 14.95 9.16
C ASP A 27 64.12 15.13 9.89
N ILE A 28 64.09 15.81 11.05
CA ILE A 28 62.85 16.13 11.77
C ILE A 28 61.94 17.06 10.95
N GLN A 29 62.51 18.06 10.26
CA GLN A 29 61.75 18.96 9.39
C GLN A 29 61.12 18.23 8.19
N GLU A 30 61.78 17.22 7.65
CA GLU A 30 61.27 16.42 6.52
C GLU A 30 60.10 15.51 6.94
N ILE A 31 60.11 15.00 8.18
CA ILE A 31 59.11 14.03 8.67
C ILE A 31 57.92 14.73 9.38
N MET A 32 58.11 15.95 9.89
CA MET A 32 57.05 16.64 10.62
C MET A 32 55.90 17.08 9.71
N ALA A 33 54.67 16.80 10.13
CA ALA A 33 53.50 17.36 9.47
C ALA A 33 53.45 18.89 9.65
N THR A 34 53.17 19.59 8.57
CA THR A 34 52.94 21.02 8.52
C THR A 34 51.47 21.37 8.76
N LYS A 35 51.18 22.66 8.95
CA LYS A 35 49.78 23.13 9.06
C LYS A 35 48.98 22.92 7.77
N GLU A 36 49.63 22.92 6.61
CA GLU A 36 48.97 22.66 5.33
C GLU A 36 48.53 21.19 5.22
N ASP A 37 49.34 20.26 5.74
CA ASP A 37 49.00 18.83 5.75
C ASP A 37 47.72 18.55 6.55
N LEU A 38 47.48 19.32 7.62
CA LEU A 38 46.30 19.18 8.48
C LEU A 38 45.02 19.78 7.90
N LYS A 39 45.09 20.69 6.91
CA LYS A 39 43.89 21.35 6.33
C LYS A 39 42.99 20.39 5.56
N TYR A 40 43.54 19.27 5.08
CA TYR A 40 42.79 18.28 4.32
C TYR A 40 42.15 17.19 5.20
N PHE A 41 42.42 17.19 6.51
CA PHE A 41 41.80 16.26 7.43
C PHE A 41 40.43 16.77 7.88
N ALA A 42 39.44 15.88 7.88
CA ALA A 42 38.16 16.15 8.51
C ALA A 42 38.35 16.42 10.01
N THR A 43 37.70 17.47 10.49
CA THR A 43 37.66 17.84 11.90
C THR A 43 36.50 17.12 12.61
N LYS A 44 36.50 17.19 13.94
CA LYS A 44 35.39 16.65 14.74
C LYS A 44 34.07 17.36 14.47
N GLU A 45 34.11 18.64 14.09
CA GLU A 45 32.90 19.41 13.75
C GLU A 45 32.29 18.92 12.44
N ASP A 46 33.12 18.55 11.46
CA ASP A 46 32.67 18.03 10.16
C ASP A 46 31.88 16.71 10.32
N LEU A 47 32.20 15.91 11.35
CA LEU A 47 31.57 14.61 11.60
C LEU A 47 30.25 14.70 12.39
N LYS A 48 29.92 15.85 13.02
CA LYS A 48 28.73 15.96 13.88
C LYS A 48 27.40 15.78 13.14
N TYR A 49 27.38 16.03 11.84
CA TYR A 49 26.18 15.97 11.01
C TYR A 49 25.98 14.63 10.31
N PHE A 50 26.92 13.69 10.47
CA PHE A 50 26.76 12.36 9.89
C PHE A 50 25.83 11.51 10.75
N ALA A 51 24.85 10.88 10.09
CA ALA A 51 24.02 9.87 10.73
C ALA A 51 24.89 8.69 11.20
N THR A 52 24.61 8.24 12.41
CA THR A 52 25.21 7.06 13.02
C THR A 52 24.36 5.82 12.73
N LYS A 53 24.91 4.64 13.05
CA LYS A 53 24.15 3.38 12.93
C LYS A 53 22.93 3.33 13.86
N GLU A 54 22.98 4.04 14.99
CA GLU A 54 21.85 4.09 15.93
C GLU A 54 20.68 4.89 15.35
N ASP A 55 20.96 5.97 14.62
CA ASP A 55 19.94 6.79 13.96
C ASP A 55 19.12 5.98 12.92
N LEU A 56 19.74 4.96 12.31
CA LEU A 56 19.10 4.12 11.30
C LEU A 56 18.22 3.00 11.87
N LYS A 57 18.32 2.66 13.16
CA LYS A 57 17.58 1.52 13.75
C LYS A 57 16.06 1.71 13.78
N TYR A 58 15.60 2.95 13.73
CA TYR A 58 14.18 3.29 13.84
C TYR A 58 13.47 3.39 12.47
N PHE A 59 14.19 3.24 11.36
CA PHE A 59 13.58 3.27 10.05
C PHE A 59 12.96 1.93 9.70
N ALA A 60 11.74 1.98 9.16
CA ALA A 60 11.09 0.80 8.60
C ALA A 60 11.95 0.22 7.47
N THR A 61 12.08 -1.10 7.48
CA THR A 61 12.77 -1.88 6.47
C THR A 61 11.79 -2.36 5.40
N LYS A 62 12.33 -2.93 4.31
CA LYS A 62 11.49 -3.56 3.29
C LYS A 62 10.71 -4.76 3.81
N GLU A 63 11.22 -5.45 4.83
CA GLU A 63 10.54 -6.59 5.45
C GLU A 63 9.27 -6.13 6.21
N ASP A 64 9.35 -5.00 6.90
CA ASP A 64 8.20 -4.42 7.63
C ASP A 64 7.04 -4.08 6.69
N LEU A 65 7.34 -3.77 5.42
CA LEU A 65 6.35 -3.40 4.40
C LEU A 65 5.70 -4.60 3.71
N LYS A 66 6.22 -5.83 3.84
CA LYS A 66 5.71 -7.02 3.12
C LYS A 66 4.29 -7.41 3.52
N TYR A 67 3.84 -7.03 4.71
CA TYR A 67 2.52 -7.37 5.24
C TYR A 67 1.44 -6.37 4.83
N PHE A 68 1.81 -5.26 4.19
CA PHE A 68 0.84 -4.28 3.70
C PHE A 68 0.30 -4.69 2.34
N ALA A 69 -1.00 -4.52 2.15
CA ALA A 69 -1.63 -4.67 0.85
C ALA A 69 -0.98 -3.72 -0.16
N THR A 70 -0.61 -4.27 -1.30
CA THR A 70 -0.11 -3.50 -2.44
C THR A 70 -1.26 -2.84 -3.19
N LYS A 71 -0.93 -1.91 -4.07
CA LYS A 71 -1.93 -1.33 -4.98
C LYS A 71 -2.58 -2.39 -5.87
N GLU A 72 -1.85 -3.44 -6.22
CA GLU A 72 -2.37 -4.54 -7.04
C GLU A 72 -3.41 -5.35 -6.28
N ASP A 73 -3.14 -5.68 -5.02
CA ASP A 73 -4.09 -6.41 -4.16
C ASP A 73 -5.42 -5.65 -4.03
N LEU A 74 -5.36 -4.32 -3.86
CA LEU A 74 -6.55 -3.47 -3.78
C LEU A 74 -7.29 -3.37 -5.12
N ASN A 75 -6.56 -3.33 -6.24
CA ASN A 75 -7.18 -3.32 -7.57
C ASN A 75 -7.89 -4.65 -7.87
N GLN A 76 -7.27 -5.77 -7.48
CA GLN A 76 -7.88 -7.10 -7.63
C GLN A 76 -9.16 -7.19 -6.80
N GLN A 77 -9.11 -6.83 -5.51
CA GLN A 77 -10.29 -6.80 -4.65
C GLN A 77 -11.39 -5.91 -5.21
N ARG A 78 -11.04 -4.74 -5.76
CA ARG A 78 -12.01 -3.84 -6.41
C ARG A 78 -12.67 -4.52 -7.60
N GLU A 79 -11.90 -5.20 -8.45
CA GLU A 79 -12.44 -5.86 -9.63
C GLU A 79 -13.35 -7.03 -9.24
N ASP A 80 -12.96 -7.83 -8.26
CA ASP A 80 -13.78 -8.93 -7.73
C ASP A 80 -15.13 -8.40 -7.23
N ILE A 81 -15.13 -7.32 -6.44
CA ILE A 81 -16.36 -6.66 -5.95
C ILE A 81 -17.22 -6.17 -7.14
N ILE A 82 -16.61 -5.57 -8.15
CA ILE A 82 -17.34 -5.08 -9.34
C ILE A 82 -18.01 -6.24 -10.07
N GLN A 83 -17.32 -7.38 -10.22
CA GLN A 83 -17.89 -8.55 -10.87
C GLN A 83 -19.03 -9.16 -10.06
N ASP A 84 -18.87 -9.31 -8.75
CA ASP A 84 -19.92 -9.82 -7.86
C ASP A 84 -21.18 -8.94 -7.93
N VAL A 85 -21.01 -7.61 -7.86
CA VAL A 85 -22.13 -6.65 -7.97
C VAL A 85 -22.81 -6.74 -9.34
N ARG A 86 -22.06 -6.94 -10.43
CA ARG A 86 -22.63 -7.13 -11.77
C ARG A 86 -23.44 -8.40 -11.87
N LEU A 87 -22.94 -9.52 -11.34
CA LEU A 87 -23.65 -10.80 -11.33
C LEU A 87 -24.95 -10.70 -10.51
N MET A 88 -24.88 -10.12 -9.31
CA MET A 88 -26.06 -9.86 -8.48
C MET A 88 -27.09 -8.98 -9.19
N HIS A 89 -26.66 -7.92 -9.89
CA HIS A 89 -27.56 -7.08 -10.68
C HIS A 89 -28.26 -7.87 -11.80
N ALA A 90 -27.52 -8.73 -12.50
CA ALA A 90 -28.09 -9.56 -13.57
C ALA A 90 -29.15 -10.54 -13.03
N ASP A 91 -28.89 -11.17 -11.90
CA ASP A 91 -29.84 -12.09 -11.25
C ASP A 91 -31.12 -11.37 -10.81
N VAL A 92 -31.00 -10.17 -10.25
CA VAL A 92 -32.14 -9.33 -9.86
C VAL A 92 -32.97 -8.95 -11.07
N ILE A 93 -32.34 -8.52 -12.17
CA ILE A 93 -33.04 -8.19 -13.42
C ILE A 93 -33.80 -9.42 -13.94
N GLN A 94 -33.14 -10.57 -14.02
CA GLN A 94 -33.76 -11.80 -14.50
C GLN A 94 -34.95 -12.24 -13.62
N SER A 95 -34.81 -12.12 -12.30
CA SER A 95 -35.89 -12.40 -11.36
C SER A 95 -37.08 -11.45 -11.58
N ASN A 96 -36.79 -10.15 -11.75
CA ASN A 96 -37.83 -9.15 -12.00
C ASN A 96 -38.56 -9.38 -13.34
N ASP A 97 -37.86 -9.76 -14.40
CA ASP A 97 -38.51 -10.12 -15.68
C ASP A 97 -39.47 -11.31 -15.53
N LYS A 98 -39.10 -12.31 -14.73
CA LYS A 98 -39.99 -13.44 -14.39
C LYS A 98 -41.21 -13.01 -13.58
N VAL A 99 -41.07 -12.00 -12.72
CA VAL A 99 -42.20 -11.46 -11.95
C VAL A 99 -43.12 -10.64 -12.86
N ILE A 100 -42.57 -9.78 -13.71
CA ILE A 100 -43.33 -8.96 -14.67
C ILE A 100 -44.17 -9.85 -15.58
N THR A 101 -43.57 -10.89 -16.15
CA THR A 101 -44.30 -11.83 -17.03
C THR A 101 -45.44 -12.56 -16.30
N LYS A 102 -45.25 -12.95 -15.04
CA LYS A 102 -46.33 -13.54 -14.23
C LYS A 102 -47.43 -12.53 -13.90
N LEU A 103 -47.08 -11.28 -13.58
CA LEU A 103 -48.05 -10.21 -13.33
C LEU A 103 -48.90 -9.92 -14.57
N ASP A 104 -48.30 -9.89 -15.77
CA ASP A 104 -49.03 -9.70 -17.02
C ASP A 104 -50.05 -10.82 -17.27
N ILE A 105 -49.69 -12.08 -16.96
CA ILE A 105 -50.61 -13.22 -17.06
C ILE A 105 -51.75 -13.06 -16.05
N LEU A 106 -51.44 -12.79 -14.79
CA LEU A 106 -52.45 -12.61 -13.72
C LEU A 106 -53.43 -11.47 -14.03
N LEU A 107 -52.96 -10.35 -14.58
CA LEU A 107 -53.81 -9.24 -14.98
C LEU A 107 -54.79 -9.64 -16.09
N LYS A 108 -54.34 -10.42 -17.08
CA LYS A 108 -55.19 -10.95 -18.16
C LYS A 108 -56.23 -11.93 -17.62
N GLU A 109 -55.83 -12.86 -16.75
CA GLU A 109 -56.74 -13.82 -16.11
C GLU A 109 -57.78 -13.11 -15.23
N HIS A 110 -57.35 -12.15 -14.42
CA HIS A 110 -58.25 -11.37 -13.56
C HIS A 110 -59.30 -10.60 -14.38
N ALA A 111 -58.89 -9.99 -15.50
CA ALA A 111 -59.82 -9.33 -16.41
C ALA A 111 -60.84 -10.32 -17.00
N ALA A 112 -60.38 -11.51 -17.43
CA ALA A 112 -61.25 -12.56 -17.96
C ALA A 112 -62.26 -13.08 -16.92
N HIS A 113 -61.82 -13.33 -15.68
CA HIS A 113 -62.68 -13.72 -14.56
C HIS A 113 -63.70 -12.63 -14.24
N THR A 114 -63.30 -11.36 -14.21
CA THR A 114 -64.22 -10.24 -13.97
C THR A 114 -65.33 -10.19 -15.02
N MET A 115 -65.00 -10.41 -16.30
CA MET A 115 -66.01 -10.48 -17.37
C MET A 115 -66.91 -11.70 -17.22
N ALA A 116 -66.37 -12.86 -16.84
CA ALA A 116 -67.15 -14.07 -16.60
C ALA A 116 -68.15 -13.88 -15.45
N HIS A 117 -67.71 -13.29 -14.33
CA HIS A 117 -68.58 -12.96 -13.20
C HIS A 117 -69.73 -12.04 -13.62
N LYS A 118 -69.44 -10.92 -14.32
CA LYS A 118 -70.48 -10.01 -14.82
C LYS A 118 -71.51 -10.72 -15.71
N ARG A 119 -71.08 -11.68 -16.54
CA ARG A 119 -72.00 -12.47 -17.37
C ARG A 119 -72.88 -13.38 -16.52
N ILE A 120 -72.31 -14.07 -15.54
CA ILE A 120 -73.04 -14.95 -14.61
C ILE A 120 -74.06 -14.15 -13.80
N ASP A 121 -73.68 -12.98 -13.28
CA ASP A 121 -74.60 -12.11 -12.54
C ASP A 121 -75.79 -11.69 -13.40
N GLY A 122 -75.55 -11.38 -14.68
CA GLY A 122 -76.60 -11.08 -15.65
C GLY A 122 -77.55 -12.27 -15.90
N THR A 123 -77.02 -13.49 -16.07
CA THR A 123 -77.87 -14.67 -16.27
C THR A 123 -78.65 -15.04 -15.02
N LEU A 124 -78.05 -14.93 -13.83
CA LEU A 124 -78.73 -15.14 -12.55
C LEU A 124 -79.86 -14.13 -12.33
N PHE A 125 -79.65 -12.85 -12.66
CA PHE A 125 -80.69 -11.84 -12.60
C PHE A 125 -81.89 -12.20 -13.49
N GLU A 126 -81.65 -12.63 -14.73
CA GLU A 126 -82.72 -13.06 -15.64
C GLU A 126 -83.41 -14.35 -15.15
N HIS A 127 -82.65 -15.32 -14.62
CA HIS A 127 -83.21 -16.52 -14.01
C HIS A 127 -84.12 -16.16 -12.82
N ASN A 128 -83.68 -15.31 -11.91
CA ASN A 128 -84.46 -14.85 -10.76
C ASN A 128 -85.75 -14.14 -11.19
N LYS A 129 -85.68 -13.30 -12.23
CA LYS A 129 -86.86 -12.62 -12.81
C LYS A 129 -87.86 -13.61 -13.40
N ARG A 130 -87.39 -14.65 -14.09
CA ARG A 130 -88.25 -15.71 -14.65
C ARG A 130 -88.90 -16.55 -13.55
N ILE A 131 -88.14 -16.92 -12.52
CA ILE A 131 -88.66 -17.66 -11.37
C ILE A 131 -89.77 -16.88 -10.69
N LYS A 132 -89.55 -15.59 -10.36
CA LYS A 132 -90.57 -14.73 -9.75
C LYS A 132 -91.88 -14.68 -10.55
N LYS A 133 -91.78 -14.54 -11.88
CA LYS A 133 -92.97 -14.56 -12.77
C LYS A 133 -93.71 -15.90 -12.78
N ILE A 134 -93.00 -17.01 -12.55
CA ILE A 134 -93.62 -18.34 -12.48
C ILE A 134 -94.30 -18.49 -11.11
N GLU A 135 -93.65 -18.08 -10.03
CA GLU A 135 -94.21 -18.11 -8.67
C GLU A 135 -95.50 -17.28 -8.58
N GLU A 136 -95.53 -16.09 -9.17
CA GLU A 136 -96.73 -15.23 -9.25
C GLU A 136 -97.89 -15.85 -10.04
N LYS A 137 -97.65 -16.86 -10.88
CA LYS A 137 -98.70 -17.53 -11.68
C LYS A 137 -99.25 -18.79 -11.03
N VAL A 138 -98.57 -19.33 -10.02
CA VAL A 138 -98.92 -20.59 -9.36
C VAL A 138 -99.73 -20.35 -8.08
N ILE A 139 -99.74 -19.12 -7.57
CA ILE A 139 -100.58 -18.60 -6.48
C ILE A 139 -101.82 -17.93 -7.07
#